data_AF-A0A8C0KQC2-F1
#
_entry.id   AF-A0A8C0KQC2-F1
#
_cell.length_a   1.000
_cell.length_b   1.000
_cell.length_c   1.000
_cell.angle_alpha   90.00
_cell.angle_beta   90.00
_cell.angle_gamma   90.00
#
_symmetry.space_group_name_H-M   'P 1'
#
loop_
_entity.id
_entity.type
_entity.pdbx_description
1 polymer ?
#
loop_
_entity_poly.entity_id
_entity_poly.type
_entity_poly.pdbx_seq_one_letter_code
_entity_poly.pdbx_strand_id
1 'polypeptide(L)'
;MGVNPLEAEELIRDEDSSDFEFIVYDSWKISGKTAENTFNKTHTFHFLLGSIQGEFPVPKPRSERPRKGPTTEEKKTMPDQLSEMEESHQEATEKEVERILGLLQTYFREDPDTPMSFFDFVVDPHSFPRTVENIFHVSFIIRDGFARIKLDQDRLPIIGK
;
A
#
# COMPACT_ATOMS: atom_id res chain seq x y z
N MET A 1 -7.24 7.76 -7.53
CA MET A 1 -8.22 6.73 -7.14
C MET A 1 -9.51 7.48 -6.85
N GLY A 2 -10.50 7.37 -7.74
CA GLY A 2 -11.77 8.09 -7.58
C GLY A 2 -12.62 7.42 -6.51
N VAL A 3 -13.22 8.22 -5.62
CA VAL A 3 -14.20 7.74 -4.64
C VAL A 3 -15.38 7.09 -5.37
N ASN A 4 -15.82 5.95 -4.83
CA ASN A 4 -16.89 5.14 -5.41
C ASN A 4 -18.20 5.94 -5.36
N PRO A 5 -18.99 6.04 -6.44
CA PRO A 5 -20.24 6.82 -6.46
C PRO A 5 -21.24 6.47 -5.35
N LEU A 6 -21.16 5.26 -4.80
CA LEU A 6 -22.00 4.80 -3.70
C LEU A 6 -21.55 5.34 -2.33
N GLU A 7 -20.27 5.71 -2.17
CA GLU A 7 -19.73 6.31 -0.94
C GLU A 7 -20.01 7.82 -0.86
N ALA A 8 -20.27 8.46 -2.00
CA ALA A 8 -20.56 9.90 -2.06
C ALA A 8 -21.97 10.24 -1.54
N GLU A 9 -22.92 9.29 -1.61
CA GLU A 9 -24.28 9.52 -1.10
C GLU A 9 -24.41 9.33 0.42
N GLU A 10 -23.50 8.60 1.07
CA GLU A 10 -23.49 8.48 2.54
C GLU A 10 -23.06 9.79 3.23
N LEU A 11 -22.34 10.67 2.54
CA LEU A 11 -21.95 11.99 3.04
C LEU A 11 -23.09 13.04 2.98
N ILE A 12 -24.28 12.66 2.48
CA ILE A 12 -25.42 13.57 2.31
C ILE A 12 -26.27 13.67 3.60
N ARG A 13 -26.01 12.85 4.63
CA ARG A 13 -26.90 12.71 5.80
C ARG A 13 -26.37 13.25 7.13
N ASP A 14 -25.31 14.06 7.13
CA ASP A 14 -24.96 14.84 8.32
C ASP A 14 -25.41 16.30 8.11
N GLU A 15 -26.64 16.53 8.53
CA GLU A 15 -27.27 17.82 8.74
C GLU A 15 -26.46 18.60 9.81
N ASP A 16 -26.26 19.91 9.61
CA ASP A 16 -25.68 20.90 10.55
C ASP A 16 -24.18 21.26 10.46
N SER A 17 -23.65 21.54 9.27
CA SER A 17 -22.50 22.45 9.14
C SER A 17 -22.67 23.42 7.97
N SER A 18 -23.02 24.66 8.31
CA SER A 18 -23.32 25.77 7.38
C SER A 18 -22.10 26.28 6.58
N ASP A 19 -20.90 25.72 6.75
CA ASP A 19 -19.65 26.31 6.24
C ASP A 19 -18.85 25.40 5.30
N PHE A 20 -19.39 24.25 4.88
CA PHE A 20 -18.74 23.44 3.84
C PHE A 20 -19.33 23.77 2.47
N GLU A 21 -18.60 24.59 1.72
CA GLU A 21 -18.81 24.79 0.28
C GLU A 21 -18.70 23.40 -0.40
N PHE A 22 -19.85 22.83 -0.73
CA PHE A 22 -19.98 21.49 -1.30
C PHE A 22 -19.19 21.43 -2.62
N ILE A 23 -18.02 20.79 -2.61
CA ILE A 23 -17.31 20.48 -3.84
C ILE A 23 -18.11 19.37 -4.53
N VAL A 24 -18.98 19.78 -5.45
CA VAL A 24 -19.74 18.86 -6.32
C VAL A 24 -18.74 17.89 -6.96
N TYR A 25 -19.09 16.60 -7.05
CA TYR A 25 -18.26 15.50 -7.56
C TYR A 25 -17.48 15.85 -8.85
N ASP A 26 -18.06 16.70 -9.70
CA ASP A 26 -17.50 17.13 -10.98
C ASP A 26 -16.74 18.47 -10.96
N SER A 27 -16.58 19.12 -9.80
CA SER A 27 -15.89 20.42 -9.69
C SER A 27 -14.45 20.38 -10.20
N TRP A 28 -13.79 19.23 -10.08
CA TRP A 28 -12.44 19.00 -10.57
C TRP A 28 -12.34 18.88 -12.09
N LYS A 29 -13.44 18.60 -12.81
CA LYS A 29 -13.41 18.51 -14.29
C LYS A 29 -13.10 19.85 -14.94
N ILE A 30 -13.67 20.93 -14.41
CA ILE A 30 -13.47 22.29 -14.94
C ILE A 30 -12.04 22.74 -14.67
N SER A 31 -11.60 22.67 -13.41
CA SER A 31 -10.25 23.04 -13.02
C SER A 31 -9.19 22.19 -13.72
N GLY A 32 -9.42 20.88 -13.86
CA GLY A 32 -8.53 19.97 -14.58
C GLY A 32 -8.40 20.31 -16.06
N LYS A 33 -9.51 20.63 -16.74
CA LYS A 33 -9.51 21.01 -18.17
C LYS A 33 -8.83 22.36 -18.41
N THR A 34 -8.98 23.31 -17.49
CA THR A 34 -8.26 24.59 -17.56
C THR A 34 -6.76 24.39 -17.33
N ALA A 35 -6.39 23.55 -16.36
CA ALA A 35 -4.99 23.28 -16.05
C ALA A 35 -4.28 22.47 -17.15
N GLU A 36 -4.97 21.58 -17.89
CA GLU A 36 -4.39 20.77 -18.98
C GLU A 36 -3.60 21.62 -19.99
N ASN A 37 -4.07 22.83 -20.29
CA ASN A 37 -3.42 23.76 -21.24
C ASN A 37 -2.11 24.37 -20.74
N THR A 38 -1.80 24.23 -19.45
CA THR A 38 -0.61 24.81 -18.81
C THR A 38 0.47 23.75 -18.53
N PHE A 39 0.13 22.47 -18.62
CA PHE A 39 1.10 21.39 -18.46
C PHE A 39 1.84 21.14 -19.77
N ASN A 40 3.17 21.07 -19.71
CA ASN A 40 3.98 20.57 -20.79
C ASN A 40 3.74 19.06 -20.93
N LYS A 41 2.77 18.69 -21.78
CA LYS A 41 2.47 17.29 -22.08
C LYS A 41 3.72 16.65 -22.66
N THR A 42 4.28 15.66 -21.97
CA THR A 42 5.45 14.92 -22.46
C THR A 42 5.06 14.20 -23.74
N HIS A 43 5.91 14.23 -24.77
CA HIS A 43 5.66 13.44 -25.97
C HIS A 43 5.52 11.96 -25.59
N THR A 44 4.49 11.30 -26.13
CA THR A 44 4.38 9.85 -26.08
C THR A 44 5.55 9.29 -26.87
N PHE A 45 6.50 8.66 -26.18
CA PHE A 45 7.59 7.96 -26.86
C PHE A 45 7.04 6.63 -27.39
N HIS A 46 7.05 6.47 -28.70
CA HIS A 46 6.81 5.18 -29.32
C HIS A 46 8.05 4.31 -29.09
N PHE A 47 7.92 3.16 -28.41
CA PHE A 47 9.02 2.21 -28.16
C PHE A 47 9.58 1.56 -29.43
N LEU A 48 9.03 1.89 -30.60
CA LEU A 48 9.48 1.41 -31.89
C LEU A 48 10.24 2.53 -32.58
N LEU A 49 11.55 2.56 -32.32
CA LEU A 49 12.52 3.30 -33.10
C LEU A 49 12.26 2.99 -34.58
N GLY A 50 12.05 4.03 -35.38
CA GLY A 50 11.57 3.95 -36.77
C GLY A 50 12.36 2.99 -37.67
N SER A 51 11.90 1.75 -37.75
CA SER A 51 12.25 0.77 -38.78
C SER A 51 11.03 0.04 -39.35
N ILE A 52 9.83 0.59 -39.18
CA ILE A 52 8.59 0.02 -39.73
C ILE A 52 8.12 0.76 -41.00
N GLN A 53 9.05 0.96 -41.94
CA GLN A 53 8.69 0.75 -43.34
C GLN A 53 8.96 -0.72 -43.67
N GLY A 54 8.32 -1.61 -42.91
CA GLY A 54 8.23 -3.01 -43.25
C GLY A 54 6.90 -3.19 -43.96
N GLU A 55 6.94 -3.61 -45.23
CA GLU A 55 5.75 -4.06 -45.93
C GLU A 55 4.96 -5.04 -45.04
N PHE A 56 3.62 -4.96 -45.09
CA PHE A 56 2.77 -5.86 -44.32
C PHE A 56 3.21 -7.31 -44.59
N PRO A 57 3.57 -8.08 -43.56
CA PRO A 57 4.06 -9.44 -43.78
C PRO A 57 2.95 -10.26 -44.45
N VAL A 58 3.28 -10.84 -45.61
CA VAL A 58 2.35 -11.70 -46.36
C VAL A 58 1.77 -12.75 -45.40
N PRO A 59 0.43 -12.91 -45.32
CA PRO A 59 -0.18 -13.88 -44.42
C PRO A 59 0.37 -15.27 -44.72
N LYS A 60 1.17 -15.82 -43.80
CA LYS A 60 1.68 -17.19 -43.96
C LYS A 60 0.48 -18.15 -43.90
N PRO A 61 0.31 -19.05 -44.88
CA PRO A 61 -0.73 -20.06 -44.83
C PRO A 61 -0.51 -20.92 -43.58
N ARG A 62 -1.52 -20.95 -42.72
CA ARG A 62 -1.50 -21.72 -41.48
C ARG A 62 -1.42 -23.20 -41.84
N SER A 63 -0.26 -23.80 -41.61
CA SER A 63 -0.13 -25.26 -41.62
C SER A 63 -1.10 -25.82 -40.59
N GLU A 64 -2.04 -26.66 -41.04
CA GLU A 64 -2.90 -27.41 -40.15
C GLU A 64 -2.02 -28.29 -39.27
N ARG A 65 -2.05 -28.04 -37.96
CA ARG A 65 -1.36 -28.88 -37.00
C ARG A 65 -2.05 -30.25 -37.00
N PRO A 66 -1.33 -31.37 -37.17
CA PRO A 66 -1.93 -32.68 -37.00
C PRO A 66 -2.46 -32.78 -35.56
N ARG A 67 -3.72 -33.17 -35.43
CA ARG A 67 -4.35 -33.43 -34.13
C ARG A 67 -3.59 -34.57 -33.46
N LYS A 68 -2.85 -34.24 -32.40
CA LYS A 68 -2.20 -35.23 -31.54
C LYS A 68 -3.31 -35.94 -30.75
N GLY A 69 -3.38 -37.26 -30.87
CA GLY A 69 -4.32 -38.11 -30.13
C GLY A 69 -4.15 -37.98 -28.61
N PRO A 70 -5.08 -38.53 -27.82
CA PRO A 70 -5.14 -38.32 -26.38
C PRO A 70 -3.89 -38.90 -25.74
N THR A 71 -3.00 -38.00 -25.31
CA THR A 71 -1.81 -38.33 -24.55
C THR A 71 -2.17 -38.10 -23.09
N THR A 72 -1.98 -39.13 -22.27
CA THR A 72 -2.18 -39.18 -20.82
C THR A 72 -1.92 -37.84 -20.14
N GLU A 73 -2.87 -37.39 -19.30
CA GLU A 73 -2.76 -36.19 -18.49
C GLU A 73 -1.55 -36.29 -17.53
N GLU A 74 -0.39 -35.85 -17.99
CA GLU A 74 0.64 -35.38 -17.08
C GLU A 74 0.09 -34.12 -16.42
N LYS A 75 -0.26 -34.26 -15.14
CA LYS A 75 -0.65 -33.17 -14.27
C LYS A 75 0.34 -32.03 -14.47
N LYS A 76 -0.15 -30.97 -15.08
CA LYS A 76 0.50 -29.67 -15.13
C LYS A 76 0.62 -29.20 -13.68
N THR A 77 1.72 -29.52 -13.02
CA THR A 77 2.04 -28.99 -11.71
C THR A 77 2.10 -27.47 -11.85
N MET A 78 1.16 -26.81 -11.18
CA MET A 78 1.18 -25.37 -10.99
C MET A 78 2.42 -25.04 -10.14
N PRO A 79 3.08 -23.88 -10.33
CA PRO A 79 4.18 -23.51 -9.45
C PRO A 79 3.61 -23.20 -8.06
N ASP A 80 3.91 -24.03 -7.07
CA ASP A 80 3.57 -23.81 -5.65
C ASP A 80 4.38 -22.66 -5.01
N GLN A 81 5.31 -22.06 -5.75
CA GLN A 81 6.27 -21.07 -5.24
C GLN A 81 5.69 -19.68 -4.94
N LEU A 82 4.38 -19.45 -5.17
CA LEU A 82 3.76 -18.17 -4.86
C LEU A 82 3.22 -18.08 -3.43
N SER A 83 2.79 -19.19 -2.81
CA SER A 83 2.30 -19.13 -1.41
C SER A 83 3.45 -19.08 -0.40
N GLU A 84 4.54 -19.81 -0.64
CA GLU A 84 5.70 -19.84 0.27
C GLU A 84 6.34 -18.46 0.43
N MET A 85 6.34 -17.62 -0.61
CA MET A 85 6.93 -16.28 -0.53
C MET A 85 6.07 -15.30 0.26
N GLU A 86 4.73 -15.34 0.13
CA GLU A 86 3.83 -14.53 0.95
C GLU A 86 3.87 -14.97 2.43
N GLU A 87 3.89 -16.27 2.70
CA GLU A 87 4.05 -16.83 4.04
C GLU A 87 5.38 -16.40 4.67
N SER A 88 6.48 -16.40 3.91
CA SER A 88 7.79 -15.97 4.42
C SER A 88 7.81 -14.50 4.86
N HIS A 89 7.09 -13.63 4.15
CA HIS A 89 6.96 -12.22 4.52
C HIS A 89 6.08 -12.03 5.75
N GLN A 90 5.00 -12.80 5.87
CA GLN A 90 4.14 -12.80 7.06
C GLN A 90 4.88 -13.31 8.30
N GLU A 91 5.58 -14.44 8.19
CA GLU A 91 6.40 -14.99 9.28
C GLU A 91 7.50 -13.99 9.72
N ALA A 92 8.12 -13.29 8.76
CA ALA A 92 9.09 -12.24 9.06
C ALA A 92 8.44 -11.06 9.82
N THR A 93 7.22 -10.66 9.45
CA THR A 93 6.51 -9.58 10.16
C THR A 93 6.08 -9.98 11.56
N GLU A 94 5.62 -11.21 11.78
CA GLU A 94 5.22 -11.71 13.11
C GLU A 94 6.42 -11.75 14.05
N LYS A 95 7.55 -12.29 13.58
CA LYS A 95 8.79 -12.34 14.34
C LYS A 95 9.29 -10.95 14.74
N GLU A 96 9.13 -9.96 13.87
CA GLU A 96 9.54 -8.60 14.15
C GLU A 96 8.62 -7.92 15.17
N VAL A 97 7.30 -8.18 15.11
CA VAL A 97 6.35 -7.73 16.13
C VAL A 97 6.69 -8.34 17.50
N GLU A 98 6.98 -9.63 17.57
CA GLU A 98 7.40 -10.29 18.82
C GLU A 98 8.71 -9.70 19.37
N ARG A 99 9.68 -9.45 18.50
CA ARG A 99 10.96 -8.81 18.86
C ARG A 99 10.76 -7.41 19.44
N ILE A 100 9.93 -6.59 18.79
CA ILE A 100 9.62 -5.22 19.21
C ILE A 100 8.83 -5.22 20.52
N LEU A 101 7.86 -6.13 20.67
CA LEU A 101 7.14 -6.30 21.93
C LEU A 101 8.09 -6.68 23.07
N GLY A 102 9.05 -7.58 22.82
CA GLY A 102 10.09 -7.93 23.79
C GLY A 102 10.91 -6.72 24.25
N LEU A 103 11.34 -5.87 23.32
CA LEU A 103 12.04 -4.62 23.63
C LEU A 103 11.17 -3.66 24.46
N LEU A 104 9.91 -3.48 24.06
CA LEU A 104 8.99 -2.61 24.79
C LEU A 104 8.79 -3.10 26.23
N GLN A 105 8.67 -4.41 26.43
CA GLN A 105 8.56 -5.01 27.76
C GLN A 105 9.83 -4.89 28.60
N THR A 106 11.02 -4.92 27.99
CA THR A 106 12.27 -4.70 28.72
C THR A 106 12.35 -3.27 29.24
N TYR A 107 12.00 -2.28 28.43
CA TYR A 107 11.97 -0.89 28.86
C TYR A 107 10.99 -0.65 30.01
N PHE A 108 9.78 -1.19 29.92
CA PHE A 108 8.80 -1.06 31.02
C PHE A 108 9.22 -1.77 32.31
N ARG A 109 10.16 -2.72 32.24
CA ARG A 109 10.71 -3.40 33.42
C ARG A 109 11.83 -2.63 34.08
N GLU A 110 12.67 -1.97 33.28
CA GLU A 110 13.78 -1.16 33.76
C GLU A 110 13.27 0.14 34.40
N ASP A 111 12.34 0.83 33.73
CA ASP A 111 11.78 2.11 34.19
C ASP A 111 10.24 2.11 34.11
N PRO A 112 9.54 1.60 35.14
CA PRO A 112 8.08 1.48 35.12
C PRO A 112 7.34 2.82 35.19
N ASP A 113 7.96 3.86 35.78
CA ASP A 113 7.34 5.17 35.99
C ASP A 113 7.68 6.20 34.89
N THR A 114 8.61 5.86 33.99
CA THR A 114 9.04 6.78 32.93
C THR A 114 8.17 6.57 31.68
N PRO A 115 7.43 7.60 31.24
CA PRO A 115 6.66 7.51 30.00
C PRO A 115 7.62 7.43 28.80
N MET A 116 7.45 6.42 27.95
CA MET A 116 8.26 6.25 26.74
C MET A 116 7.69 7.10 25.60
N SER A 117 8.49 7.98 25.03
CA SER A 117 8.14 8.70 23.79
C SER A 117 7.93 7.71 22.65
N PHE A 118 6.80 7.84 21.95
CA PHE A 118 6.52 7.00 20.77
C PHE A 118 7.56 7.23 19.67
N PHE A 119 7.97 8.48 19.45
CA PHE A 119 8.93 8.82 18.39
C PHE A 119 10.32 8.26 18.69
N ASP A 120 10.77 8.32 19.94
CA ASP A 120 12.09 7.79 20.32
C ASP A 120 12.14 6.26 20.17
N PHE A 121 10.98 5.60 20.26
CA PHE A 121 10.89 4.15 20.09
C PHE A 121 10.87 3.72 18.62
N VAL A 122 10.15 4.44 17.74
CA VAL A 122 9.94 3.99 16.35
C VAL A 122 10.90 4.61 15.32
N VAL A 123 11.51 5.76 15.61
CA VAL A 123 12.32 6.50 14.64
C VAL A 123 13.72 5.90 14.49
N ASP A 124 14.09 5.55 13.27
CA ASP A 124 15.47 5.28 12.86
C ASP A 124 16.05 6.52 12.17
N PRO A 125 17.05 7.21 12.77
CA PRO A 125 17.63 8.43 12.20
C PRO A 125 18.40 8.21 10.89
N HIS A 126 18.67 6.95 10.53
CA HIS A 126 19.42 6.56 9.34
C HIS A 126 18.53 5.93 8.26
N SER A 127 17.26 5.59 8.56
CA SER A 127 16.37 4.92 7.63
C SER A 127 14.90 5.30 7.81
N PHE A 128 14.38 6.09 6.88
CA PHE A 128 12.95 6.41 6.82
C PHE A 128 12.07 5.16 6.60
N PRO A 129 12.37 4.24 5.64
CA PRO A 129 11.55 3.05 5.46
C PRO A 129 11.45 2.20 6.73
N ARG A 130 12.57 2.06 7.46
CA ARG A 130 12.54 1.33 8.73
C ARG A 130 11.68 2.02 9.78
N THR A 131 11.67 3.35 9.82
CA THR A 131 10.77 4.09 10.71
C THR A 131 9.30 3.76 10.41
N VAL A 132 8.93 3.68 9.12
CA VAL A 132 7.58 3.31 8.72
C VAL A 132 7.25 1.86 9.09
N GLU A 133 8.19 0.92 8.89
CA GLU A 133 8.04 -0.48 9.31
C GLU A 133 7.89 -0.60 10.83
N ASN A 134 8.70 0.11 11.62
CA ASN A 134 8.59 0.14 13.08
C ASN A 134 7.21 0.64 13.53
N ILE A 135 6.70 1.72 12.92
CA ILE A 135 5.35 2.23 13.19
C ILE A 135 4.29 1.17 12.87
N PHE A 136 4.44 0.46 11.75
CA PHE A 136 3.54 -0.61 11.37
C PHE A 136 3.54 -1.76 12.38
N HIS A 137 4.70 -2.22 12.85
CA HIS A 137 4.79 -3.26 13.87
C HIS A 137 4.19 -2.82 15.21
N VAL A 138 4.46 -1.59 15.66
CA VAL A 138 3.88 -1.04 16.90
C VAL A 138 2.37 -0.91 16.81
N SER A 139 1.82 -0.64 15.61
CA SER A 139 0.38 -0.59 15.42
C SER A 139 -0.32 -1.93 15.75
N PHE A 140 0.32 -3.07 15.46
CA PHE A 140 -0.20 -4.38 15.84
C PHE A 140 -0.17 -4.60 17.35
N ILE A 141 0.92 -4.19 18.01
CA ILE A 141 1.05 -4.28 19.46
C ILE A 141 -0.07 -3.50 20.17
N ILE A 142 -0.40 -2.31 19.65
CA ILE A 142 -1.49 -1.48 20.19
C ILE A 142 -2.85 -2.07 19.88
N ARG A 143 -3.08 -2.52 18.63
CA ARG A 143 -4.33 -3.17 18.20
C ARG A 143 -4.65 -4.38 19.08
N ASP A 144 -3.64 -5.18 19.39
CA ASP A 144 -3.78 -6.42 20.17
C ASP A 144 -3.82 -6.13 21.69
N GLY A 145 -3.67 -4.87 22.10
CA GLY A 145 -3.85 -4.41 23.48
C GLY A 145 -2.65 -4.65 24.40
N PHE A 146 -1.49 -4.99 23.86
CA PHE A 146 -0.25 -5.15 24.62
C PHE A 146 0.39 -3.82 25.03
N ALA A 147 0.03 -2.73 24.35
CA ALA A 147 0.43 -1.37 24.68
C ALA A 147 -0.68 -0.37 24.34
N ARG A 148 -0.60 0.84 24.90
CA ARG A 148 -1.55 1.93 24.66
C ARG A 148 -0.80 3.22 24.38
N ILE A 149 -1.29 4.01 23.42
CA ILE A 149 -0.81 5.38 23.22
C ILE A 149 -1.63 6.33 24.09
N LYS A 150 -0.96 7.22 24.80
CA LYS A 150 -1.54 8.38 25.50
C LYS A 150 -0.83 9.64 25.04
N LEU A 151 -1.40 10.80 25.35
CA LEU A 151 -0.73 12.08 25.13
C LEU A 151 -0.16 12.57 26.46
N ASP A 152 1.06 13.10 26.41
CA ASP A 152 1.68 13.78 27.56
C ASP A 152 1.19 15.24 27.71
N GLN A 153 1.84 16.00 28.59
CA GLN A 153 1.51 17.41 28.86
C GLN A 153 1.72 18.32 27.64
N ASP A 154 2.68 17.98 26.78
CA ASP A 154 3.01 18.71 25.56
C ASP A 154 2.18 18.22 24.35
N ARG A 155 1.25 17.29 24.59
CA ARG A 155 0.41 16.61 23.58
C ARG A 155 1.22 15.75 22.61
N LEU A 156 2.35 15.22 23.04
CA LEU A 156 3.12 14.23 22.30
C LEU A 156 2.71 12.81 22.66
N PRO A 157 2.71 11.88 21.68
CA PRO A 157 2.35 10.49 21.90
C PRO A 157 3.40 9.78 22.76
N ILE A 158 2.94 9.18 23.85
CA ILE A 158 3.71 8.31 24.74
C ILE A 158 3.11 6.90 24.75
N ILE A 159 3.98 5.89 24.82
CA ILE A 159 3.59 4.48 24.91
C ILE A 159 3.53 4.11 26.39
N GLY A 160 2.36 3.62 26.82
CA GLY A 160 2.13 3.05 28.13
C GLY A 160 1.63 1.61 28.04
N LYS A 161 1.54 0.97 29.20
CA LYS A 161 0.92 -0.34 29.36
C LYS A 161 -0.62 -0.28 29.23
#